data_AF-A0A7C0ZQN5-F1
#
_entry.id   AF-A0A7C0ZQN5-F1
#
_cell.length_a   1.000
_cell.length_b   1.000
_cell.length_c   1.000
_cell.angle_alpha   90.00
_cell.angle_beta   90.00
_cell.angle_gamma   90.00
#
_symmetry.space_group_name_H-M   'P 1'
#
loop_
_entity.id
_entity.type
_entity.pdbx_description
1 polymer ?
#
loop_
_entity_poly.entity_id
_entity_poly.type
_entity_poly.pdbx_seq_one_letter_code
_entity_poly.pdbx_strand_id
1 'polypeptide(L)'
;MKYLVFPGMLILSASLLWAQDYYAMESSELVALMKKEHPEFLWQDQVRNDRFRYLKFVDVRDSRTWLFFLDEDDRCWVIRLMHDYTYLDQTLEWLNERFTEAGPDRWVGRQDNGTLEVEMVRGEWFFTVTMKEKEQLRKQRCGNE
;
A
#
# COMPACT_ATOMS: atom_id res chain seq x y z
N MET A 1 -39.64 -20.28 38.52
CA MET A 1 -38.53 -19.40 38.97
C MET A 1 -37.25 -20.20 39.04
N LYS A 2 -36.33 -19.99 38.09
CA LYS A 2 -34.89 -19.75 38.28
C LYS A 2 -34.21 -19.89 36.93
N TYR A 3 -33.87 -18.74 36.37
CA TYR A 3 -33.07 -18.58 35.17
C TYR A 3 -31.73 -19.28 35.40
N LEU A 4 -31.45 -20.31 34.60
CA LEU A 4 -30.12 -20.87 34.50
C LEU A 4 -29.33 -19.95 33.56
N VAL A 5 -28.62 -19.00 34.17
CA VAL A 5 -27.79 -18.02 33.46
C VAL A 5 -26.62 -18.78 32.83
N PHE A 6 -26.64 -18.94 31.52
CA PHE A 6 -25.47 -19.28 30.72
C PHE A 6 -24.43 -18.16 30.91
N PRO A 7 -23.19 -18.43 31.34
CA PRO A 7 -22.11 -17.48 31.17
C PRO A 7 -21.68 -17.55 29.70
N GLY A 8 -22.50 -16.93 28.85
CA GLY A 8 -22.12 -16.61 27.49
C GLY A 8 -21.05 -15.52 27.53
N MET A 9 -20.00 -15.76 26.75
CA MET A 9 -19.49 -14.76 25.83
C MET A 9 -19.06 -13.44 26.47
N LEU A 10 -17.83 -13.43 26.97
CA LEU A 10 -17.09 -12.19 27.17
C LEU A 10 -15.63 -12.46 26.87
N ILE A 11 -14.99 -11.44 26.30
CA ILE A 11 -13.59 -11.36 25.84
C ILE A 11 -13.41 -11.80 24.38
N LEU A 12 -12.95 -10.97 23.46
CA LEU A 12 -12.89 -9.52 23.34
C LEU A 12 -12.55 -9.37 21.85
N SER A 13 -13.28 -8.54 21.15
CA SER A 13 -12.99 -8.11 19.78
C SER A 13 -11.54 -7.62 19.65
N ALA A 14 -10.64 -8.51 19.23
CA ALA A 14 -9.32 -8.18 18.68
C ALA A 14 -9.39 -8.03 17.14
N SER A 15 -10.59 -7.78 16.62
CA SER A 15 -10.79 -7.44 15.22
C SER A 15 -10.43 -5.97 15.00
N LEU A 16 -9.56 -5.74 14.01
CA LEU A 16 -9.20 -4.47 13.37
C LEU A 16 -7.91 -3.77 13.86
N LEU A 17 -6.79 -4.49 13.93
CA LEU A 17 -5.52 -3.90 13.46
C LEU A 17 -5.35 -4.25 11.97
N TRP A 18 -6.29 -3.79 11.15
CA TRP A 18 -6.24 -3.88 9.68
C TRP A 18 -5.79 -2.55 9.09
N ALA A 19 -4.87 -1.89 9.79
CA ALA A 19 -4.02 -0.86 9.20
C ALA A 19 -2.66 -1.52 9.00
N GLN A 20 -2.59 -2.54 8.13
CA GLN A 20 -1.28 -2.99 7.64
C GLN A 20 -0.80 -1.91 6.69
N ASP A 21 -0.14 -0.94 7.29
CA ASP A 21 0.54 0.08 6.57
C ASP A 21 1.92 -0.45 6.14
N TYR A 22 2.22 -0.35 4.85
CA TYR A 22 3.51 -0.74 4.32
C TYR A 22 4.56 0.37 4.50
N TYR A 23 4.13 1.61 4.84
CA TYR A 23 5.08 2.71 5.07
C TYR A 23 5.98 2.43 6.27
N ALA A 24 7.24 2.88 6.13
CA ALA A 24 8.32 2.74 7.08
C ALA A 24 8.75 1.28 7.43
N MET A 25 8.11 0.28 6.83
CA MET A 25 8.46 -1.13 7.00
C MET A 25 9.77 -1.46 6.28
N GLU A 26 10.59 -2.31 6.90
CA GLU A 26 11.86 -2.75 6.31
C GLU A 26 11.63 -3.74 5.16
N SER A 27 12.56 -3.79 4.21
CA SER A 27 12.41 -4.62 3.00
C SER A 27 12.16 -6.10 3.31
N SER A 28 12.85 -6.65 4.32
CA SER A 28 12.72 -8.05 4.72
C SER A 28 11.33 -8.38 5.30
N GLU A 29 10.78 -7.47 6.11
CA GLU A 29 9.44 -7.57 6.69
C GLU A 29 8.38 -7.45 5.59
N LEU A 30 8.55 -6.54 4.64
CA LEU A 30 7.67 -6.37 3.48
C LEU A 30 7.61 -7.63 2.63
N VAL A 31 8.75 -8.26 2.33
CA VAL A 31 8.80 -9.51 1.56
C VAL A 31 8.06 -10.63 2.30
N ALA A 32 8.29 -10.77 3.61
CA ALA A 32 7.61 -11.77 4.42
C ALA A 32 6.09 -11.54 4.46
N LEU A 33 5.66 -10.28 4.60
CA LEU A 33 4.26 -9.90 4.64
C LEU A 33 3.56 -10.13 3.30
N MET A 34 4.17 -9.69 2.19
CA MET A 34 3.63 -9.91 0.85
C MET A 34 3.44 -11.40 0.56
N LYS A 35 4.42 -12.24 0.92
CA LYS A 35 4.30 -13.69 0.75
C LYS A 35 3.16 -14.31 1.56
N LYS A 36 2.87 -13.75 2.74
CA LYS A 36 1.84 -14.24 3.65
C LYS A 36 0.44 -13.80 3.24
N GLU A 37 0.27 -12.52 2.94
CA GLU A 37 -1.05 -11.90 2.73
C GLU A 37 -1.47 -11.86 1.25
N HIS A 38 -0.49 -11.84 0.33
CA HIS A 38 -0.69 -11.75 -1.12
C HIS A 38 0.08 -12.86 -1.85
N PRO A 39 -0.20 -14.15 -1.57
CA PRO A 39 0.57 -15.27 -2.10
C PRO A 39 0.49 -15.41 -3.64
N GLU A 40 -0.45 -14.72 -4.30
CA GLU A 40 -0.53 -14.66 -5.74
C GLU A 40 0.50 -13.71 -6.39
N PHE A 41 1.21 -12.92 -5.57
CA PHE A 41 2.27 -12.03 -6.01
C PHE A 41 3.65 -12.67 -5.82
N LEU A 42 4.43 -12.69 -6.88
CA LEU A 42 5.78 -13.23 -6.91
C LEU A 42 6.81 -12.10 -6.82
N TRP A 43 7.69 -12.17 -5.82
CA TRP A 43 8.81 -11.25 -5.69
C TRP A 43 9.80 -11.43 -6.85
N GLN A 44 10.17 -10.33 -7.49
CA GLN A 44 11.09 -10.25 -8.61
C GLN A 44 12.45 -9.73 -8.11
N ASP A 45 13.24 -10.60 -7.49
CA ASP A 45 14.53 -10.26 -6.85
C ASP A 45 15.68 -9.99 -7.85
N GLN A 46 15.50 -10.35 -9.13
CA GLN A 46 16.49 -10.15 -10.18
C GLN A 46 16.49 -8.74 -10.78
N VAL A 47 15.55 -7.87 -10.39
CA VAL A 47 15.43 -6.53 -10.97
C VAL A 47 16.32 -5.55 -10.19
N ARG A 48 17.51 -5.31 -10.72
CA ARG A 48 18.45 -4.33 -10.16
C ARG A 48 18.26 -2.99 -10.86
N ASN A 49 17.87 -1.96 -10.10
CA ASN A 49 17.82 -0.58 -10.59
C ASN A 49 18.87 0.25 -9.84
N ASP A 50 19.87 0.72 -10.56
CA ASP A 50 21.01 1.44 -9.97
C ASP A 50 20.65 2.86 -9.49
N ARG A 51 19.46 3.36 -9.84
CA ARG A 51 18.98 4.71 -9.51
C ARG A 51 17.94 4.74 -8.39
N PHE A 52 17.17 3.66 -8.23
CA PHE A 52 16.10 3.58 -7.23
C PHE A 52 16.08 2.20 -6.58
N ARG A 53 16.17 2.15 -5.24
CA ARG A 53 15.99 0.92 -4.48
C ARG A 53 14.50 0.63 -4.36
N TYR A 54 14.04 -0.49 -4.92
CA TYR A 54 12.66 -0.93 -4.75
C TYR A 54 12.52 -2.45 -4.74
N LEU A 55 11.44 -2.92 -4.12
CA LEU A 55 10.95 -4.29 -4.26
C LEU A 55 9.86 -4.32 -5.33
N LYS A 56 9.93 -5.30 -6.24
CA LYS A 56 8.92 -5.52 -7.27
C LYS A 56 8.22 -6.85 -7.05
N PHE A 57 6.89 -6.81 -7.04
CA PHE A 57 6.04 -7.99 -7.01
C PHE A 57 5.10 -7.98 -8.19
N VAL A 58 4.90 -9.12 -8.81
CA VAL A 58 4.04 -9.27 -9.99
C VAL A 58 3.09 -10.42 -9.75
N ASP A 59 1.81 -10.24 -10.06
CA ASP A 59 0.85 -11.33 -9.92
C ASP A 59 1.07 -12.42 -10.97
N VAL A 60 0.59 -13.63 -10.71
CA VAL A 60 0.77 -14.79 -11.61
C VAL A 60 0.27 -14.58 -13.05
N ARG A 61 -0.53 -13.54 -13.29
CA ARG A 61 -1.08 -13.19 -14.61
C ARG A 61 -0.36 -12.02 -15.29
N ASP A 62 0.64 -11.43 -14.65
CA ASP A 62 1.34 -10.21 -15.10
C ASP A 62 0.38 -9.03 -15.39
N SER A 63 -0.75 -9.02 -14.68
CA SER A 63 -1.83 -8.03 -14.80
C SER A 63 -1.75 -6.95 -13.72
N ARG A 64 -1.07 -7.28 -12.61
CA ARG A 64 -0.89 -6.40 -11.46
C ARG A 64 0.56 -6.43 -11.01
N THR A 65 1.13 -5.25 -10.82
CA THR A 65 2.46 -5.06 -10.28
C THR A 65 2.40 -4.17 -9.05
N TRP A 66 3.10 -4.56 -8.00
CA TRP A 66 3.34 -3.75 -6.82
C TRP A 66 4.82 -3.37 -6.75
N LEU A 67 5.08 -2.09 -6.55
CA LEU A 67 6.42 -1.54 -6.35
C LEU A 67 6.48 -0.85 -4.99
N PHE A 68 7.44 -1.25 -4.17
CA PHE A 68 7.74 -0.60 -2.89
C PHE A 68 9.10 0.08 -3.01
N PHE A 69 9.12 1.41 -3.03
CA PHE A 69 10.36 2.17 -3.09
C PHE A 69 10.90 2.35 -1.67
N LEU A 70 12.18 2.08 -1.53
CA LEU A 70 12.91 2.09 -0.27
C LEU A 70 13.74 3.38 -0.17
N ASP A 71 13.86 3.92 1.03
CA ASP A 71 14.70 5.08 1.33
C ASP A 71 16.16 4.61 1.48
N GLU A 72 17.04 5.38 2.12
CA GLU A 72 18.44 4.98 2.37
C GLU A 72 18.59 3.97 3.52
N ASP A 73 17.65 3.99 4.47
CA ASP A 73 17.58 3.15 5.66
C ASP A 73 16.84 1.81 5.44
N ASP A 74 16.51 1.49 4.18
CA ASP A 74 15.86 0.26 3.71
C ASP A 74 14.38 0.16 4.09
N ARG A 75 13.74 1.32 4.29
CA ARG A 75 12.34 1.45 4.69
C ARG A 75 11.48 1.95 3.53
N CYS A 76 10.28 1.39 3.40
CA CYS A 76 9.37 1.80 2.33
C CYS A 76 8.79 3.20 2.56
N TRP A 77 8.87 4.05 1.55
CA TRP A 77 8.35 5.43 1.60
C TRP A 77 7.42 5.78 0.43
N VAL A 78 7.40 4.98 -0.64
CA VAL A 78 6.40 5.06 -1.74
C VAL A 78 5.92 3.67 -2.10
N ILE A 79 4.61 3.57 -2.28
CA ILE A 79 3.96 2.39 -2.84
C ILE A 79 3.41 2.77 -4.20
N ARG A 80 3.67 1.95 -5.22
CA ARG A 80 3.05 2.11 -6.53
C ARG A 80 2.43 0.81 -6.98
N LEU A 81 1.12 0.86 -7.23
CA LEU A 81 0.36 -0.19 -7.87
C LEU A 81 0.27 0.12 -9.36
N MET A 82 0.41 -0.89 -10.20
CA MET A 82 0.20 -0.80 -11.64
C MET A 82 -0.73 -1.93 -12.05
N HIS A 83 -1.89 -1.59 -12.60
CA HIS A 83 -2.90 -2.54 -13.00
C HIS A 83 -3.31 -2.30 -14.45
N ASP A 84 -3.67 -3.36 -15.16
CA ASP A 84 -4.47 -3.20 -16.37
C ASP A 84 -5.88 -2.65 -16.04
N TYR A 85 -6.60 -2.20 -17.05
CA TYR A 85 -7.91 -1.57 -16.89
C TYR A 85 -9.03 -2.50 -16.41
N THR A 86 -8.82 -3.82 -16.36
CA THR A 86 -9.83 -4.75 -15.83
C THR A 86 -10.03 -4.60 -14.33
N TYR A 87 -9.06 -3.98 -13.62
CA TYR A 87 -9.14 -3.68 -12.18
C TYR A 87 -9.52 -2.24 -11.87
N LEU A 88 -9.89 -1.43 -12.86
CA LEU A 88 -10.12 0.01 -12.65
C LEU A 88 -11.24 0.26 -11.65
N ASP A 89 -12.41 -0.33 -11.87
CA ASP A 89 -13.60 -0.09 -11.03
C ASP A 89 -13.36 -0.56 -9.59
N GLN A 90 -12.79 -1.76 -9.44
CA GLN A 90 -12.40 -2.28 -8.12
C GLN A 90 -11.38 -1.38 -7.42
N THR A 91 -10.42 -0.82 -8.16
CA THR A 91 -9.41 0.07 -7.58
C THR A 91 -10.02 1.41 -7.16
N LEU A 92 -10.93 1.97 -7.95
CA LEU A 92 -11.65 3.20 -7.61
C LEU A 92 -12.53 3.02 -6.37
N GLU A 93 -13.25 1.90 -6.28
CA GLU A 93 -14.03 1.55 -5.09
C GLU A 93 -13.11 1.46 -3.87
N TRP A 94 -12.02 0.70 -3.96
CA TRP A 94 -11.03 0.57 -2.89
C TRP A 94 -10.45 1.92 -2.43
N LEU A 95 -10.17 2.83 -3.37
CA LEU A 95 -9.66 4.17 -3.11
C LEU A 95 -10.70 5.04 -2.39
N ASN A 96 -11.93 5.07 -2.90
CA ASN A 96 -13.02 5.88 -2.37
C ASN A 96 -13.49 5.41 -0.98
N GLU A 97 -13.35 4.12 -0.67
CA GLU A 97 -13.63 3.58 0.65
C GLU A 97 -12.59 4.00 1.71
N ARG A 98 -11.32 4.13 1.30
CA ARG A 98 -10.18 4.25 2.24
C ARG A 98 -9.63 5.65 2.37
N PHE A 99 -9.81 6.48 1.35
CA PHE A 99 -9.19 7.80 1.27
C PHE A 99 -10.24 8.88 0.98
N THR A 100 -9.94 10.11 1.39
CA THR A 100 -10.79 11.25 1.08
C THR A 100 -10.42 11.79 -0.29
N GLU A 101 -11.39 11.89 -1.20
CA GLU A 101 -11.18 12.49 -2.52
C GLU A 101 -10.71 13.95 -2.37
N ALA A 102 -9.64 14.30 -3.09
CA ALA A 102 -9.01 15.61 -3.05
C ALA A 102 -8.94 16.31 -4.43
N GLY A 103 -9.47 15.65 -5.46
CA GLY A 103 -9.54 16.14 -6.82
C GLY A 103 -9.61 14.98 -7.83
N PRO A 104 -9.64 15.29 -9.14
CA PRO A 104 -9.65 14.26 -10.17
C PRO A 104 -8.45 13.32 -10.03
N ASP A 105 -8.72 12.02 -9.95
CA ASP A 105 -7.71 10.96 -9.79
C ASP A 105 -6.75 11.20 -8.59
N ARG A 106 -7.23 11.89 -7.54
CA ARG A 106 -6.44 12.24 -6.36
C ARG A 106 -7.21 12.05 -5.07
N TRP A 107 -6.53 11.45 -4.08
CA TRP A 107 -7.05 11.25 -2.74
C TRP A 107 -6.01 11.59 -1.69
N VAL A 108 -6.50 11.77 -0.47
CA VAL A 108 -5.69 12.02 0.72
C VAL A 108 -6.09 11.04 1.82
N GLY A 109 -5.10 10.37 2.39
CA GLY A 109 -5.22 9.55 3.59
C GLY A 109 -4.68 10.28 4.82
N ARG A 110 -5.25 9.97 5.98
CA ARG A 110 -4.73 10.41 7.28
C ARG A 110 -3.93 9.28 7.90
N GLN A 111 -2.67 9.53 8.21
CA GLN A 111 -1.83 8.63 9.00
C GLN A 111 -1.46 9.30 10.32
N ASP A 112 -1.07 8.50 11.31
CA ASP A 112 -0.77 8.94 12.68
C ASP A 112 0.33 10.03 12.72
N ASN A 113 1.23 10.04 11.74
CA ASN A 113 2.40 10.90 11.65
C ASN A 113 2.40 11.83 10.41
N GLY A 114 1.34 11.86 9.59
CA GLY A 114 1.40 12.59 8.33
C GLY A 114 0.14 12.56 7.46
N THR A 115 0.26 13.24 6.33
CA THR A 115 -0.73 13.20 5.25
C THR A 115 -0.22 12.30 4.14
N LEU A 116 -1.00 11.28 3.80
CA LEU A 116 -0.72 10.41 2.67
C LEU A 116 -1.34 11.00 1.41
N GLU A 117 -0.52 11.26 0.39
CA GLU A 117 -1.01 11.66 -0.93
C GLU A 117 -1.16 10.42 -1.81
N VAL A 118 -2.32 10.29 -2.43
CA VAL A 118 -2.64 9.19 -3.35
C VAL A 118 -3.01 9.80 -4.71
N GLU A 119 -2.35 9.34 -5.76
CA GLU A 119 -2.56 9.82 -7.13
C GLU A 119 -2.70 8.64 -8.08
N MET A 120 -3.75 8.65 -8.89
CA MET A 120 -3.90 7.74 -10.02
C MET A 120 -3.44 8.44 -11.31
N VAL A 121 -2.67 7.72 -12.13
CA VAL A 121 -2.28 8.16 -13.47
C VAL A 121 -2.73 7.10 -14.47
N ARG A 122 -3.49 7.53 -15.46
CA ARG A 122 -4.04 6.68 -16.52
C ARG A 122 -3.10 6.69 -17.73
N GLY A 123 -2.54 5.53 -18.06
CA GLY A 123 -1.73 5.31 -19.26
C GLY A 123 -2.56 4.68 -20.38
N GLU A 124 -1.92 4.36 -21.51
CA GLU A 124 -2.60 3.73 -22.65
C GLU A 124 -3.04 2.29 -22.34
N TRP A 125 -2.18 1.52 -21.66
CA TRP A 125 -2.38 0.08 -21.43
C TRP A 125 -2.67 -0.30 -19.98
N PHE A 126 -2.26 0.56 -19.06
CA PHE A 126 -2.37 0.35 -17.63
C PHE A 126 -2.62 1.69 -16.94
N PHE A 127 -3.10 1.63 -15.71
CA PHE A 127 -3.09 2.77 -14.81
C PHE A 127 -2.20 2.47 -13.62
N THR A 128 -1.68 3.53 -13.00
CA THR A 128 -0.87 3.44 -11.79
C THR A 128 -1.53 4.18 -10.66
N VAL A 129 -1.49 3.63 -9.46
CA VAL A 129 -1.82 4.33 -8.22
C VAL A 129 -0.54 4.50 -7.43
N THR A 130 -0.11 5.73 -7.21
CA THR A 130 1.05 6.06 -6.38
C THR A 130 0.57 6.61 -5.05
N MET A 131 1.07 6.04 -3.98
CA MET A 131 0.81 6.47 -2.61
C MET A 131 2.14 6.86 -1.97
N LYS A 132 2.20 8.01 -1.31
CA LYS A 132 3.43 8.56 -0.73
C LYS A 132 3.13 9.55 0.40
N GLU A 133 3.99 9.58 1.41
CA GLU A 133 3.89 10.59 2.47
C GLU A 133 4.29 11.97 1.95
N LYS A 134 3.51 12.99 2.32
CA LYS A 134 3.75 14.38 1.90
C LYS A 134 5.05 14.97 2.46
N GLU A 135 5.47 14.57 3.65
CA GLU A 135 6.66 15.13 4.31
C GLU A 135 7.96 14.63 3.67
N GLN A 136 7.99 13.38 3.23
CA GLN A 136 9.10 12.77 2.47
C GLN A 136 9.37 13.54 1.16
N LEU A 137 8.32 14.02 0.49
CA LEU A 137 8.45 14.87 -0.72
C LEU A 137 9.15 16.20 -0.46
N ARG A 138 9.00 16.78 0.75
CA ARG A 138 9.69 18.02 1.09
C ARG A 138 11.18 17.77 1.29
N LYS A 139 11.56 16.68 1.98
CA LYS A 139 12.96 16.32 2.23
C LYS A 139 13.72 16.01 0.95
N GLN A 140 13.15 15.25 0.02
CA GLN A 140 13.80 14.97 -1.27
C GLN A 140 13.92 16.18 -2.19
N ARG A 141 13.00 17.15 -2.08
CA ARG A 141 13.07 18.38 -2.87
C ARG A 141 14.14 19.34 -2.34
N CYS A 142 14.37 19.39 -1.04
CA CYS A 142 15.39 20.23 -0.41
C CYS A 142 16.80 19.59 -0.35
N GLY A 143 16.95 18.31 -0.69
CA GLY A 143 18.23 17.59 -0.72
C GLY A 143 18.97 17.63 -2.07
N ASN A 144 18.45 18.36 -3.06
CA ASN A 144 19.03 18.52 -4.40
C ASN A 144 19.57 19.94 -4.65
N GLU A 145 20.05 20.62 -3.61
CA GLU A 145 20.79 21.90 -3.70
C GLU A 145 22.25 21.73 -3.28
#